data_AF-A0A059CB48-F1
#
_entry.id   AF-A0A059CB48-F1
#
_cell.length_a   1.000
_cell.length_b   1.000
_cell.length_c   1.000
_cell.angle_alpha   90.00
_cell.angle_beta   90.00
_cell.angle_gamma   90.00
#
_symmetry.space_group_name_H-M   'P 1'
#
loop_
_entity.id
_entity.type
_entity.pdbx_description
1 polymer ?
#
loop_
_entity_poly.entity_id
_entity_poly.type
_entity_poly.pdbx_seq_one_letter_code
_entity_poly.pdbx_strand_id
1 'polypeptide(L)'
;MDGPMGDDDSYSKSVGRWSVFYYGAGHMLNDITSACWFTYLLLFLTDIGLSPRDAAVVMLSGQVADGLATIFSGELIDRFGHFKVWHLAGSILVAISFSSVFGGCIPCNIFGSDSLTMETIGYSVFAAIFNVGWAATQVSHMSMINCITLNSTSRVVLASCRNAFTMVANLSLYAVAGIVFTTTSSNTHDDIENQYRWIAYLSIAVGCCFVGIFHLGTREPRLKANACVGNQARISWDYWFKKVLYYQVALVYVLTRLVVNVSQAYLAFYVINDLRMIQSAKALVYSEIF
;
A
#
# COMPACT_ATOMS: atom_id res chain seq x y z
N MET A 1 2.99 -35.56 -42.60
CA MET A 1 1.83 -35.23 -41.75
C MET A 1 2.31 -34.15 -40.81
N ASP A 2 2.25 -32.92 -41.30
CA ASP A 2 2.67 -31.74 -40.55
C ASP A 2 1.50 -31.28 -39.68
N GLY A 3 1.65 -31.42 -38.36
CA GLY A 3 0.74 -30.83 -37.39
C GLY A 3 1.01 -29.32 -37.27
N PRO A 4 -0.01 -28.49 -37.00
CA PRO A 4 0.17 -27.04 -37.00
C PRO A 4 0.95 -26.61 -35.74
N MET A 5 2.19 -26.16 -35.95
CA MET A 5 2.90 -25.25 -35.05
C MET A 5 2.13 -23.92 -35.02
N GLY A 6 1.26 -23.73 -34.04
CA GLY A 6 0.37 -22.56 -33.96
C GLY A 6 0.40 -21.76 -32.66
N ASP A 7 1.13 -22.19 -31.63
CA ASP A 7 0.98 -21.61 -30.27
C ASP A 7 2.19 -20.82 -29.73
N ASP A 8 3.30 -20.72 -30.47
CA ASP A 8 4.49 -19.96 -30.01
C ASP A 8 4.40 -18.43 -30.25
N ASP A 9 3.54 -17.97 -31.16
CA ASP A 9 3.41 -16.54 -31.52
C ASP A 9 2.55 -15.70 -30.54
N SER A 10 1.93 -16.34 -29.56
CA SER A 10 1.13 -15.69 -28.51
C SER A 10 2.02 -14.98 -27.47
N TYR A 11 3.24 -15.47 -27.25
CA TYR A 11 4.11 -15.00 -26.17
C TYR A 11 4.86 -13.69 -26.48
N SER A 12 4.97 -13.30 -27.75
CA SER A 12 5.67 -12.10 -28.21
C SER A 12 4.76 -10.87 -28.36
N LYS A 13 3.43 -11.05 -28.39
CA LYS A 13 2.47 -9.95 -28.62
C LYS A 13 2.52 -8.91 -27.49
N SER A 14 2.52 -7.65 -27.89
CA SER A 14 2.45 -6.51 -26.97
C SER A 14 1.13 -6.51 -26.21
N VAL A 15 1.19 -6.12 -24.94
CA VAL A 15 -0.01 -6.03 -24.09
C VAL A 15 -0.88 -4.86 -24.56
N GLY A 16 -2.19 -5.10 -24.71
CA GLY A 16 -3.13 -4.07 -25.12
C GLY A 16 -3.21 -2.91 -24.13
N ARG A 17 -3.41 -1.68 -24.63
CA ARG A 17 -3.42 -0.43 -23.84
C ARG A 17 -4.40 -0.49 -22.65
N TRP A 18 -5.59 -1.06 -22.86
CA TRP A 18 -6.59 -1.22 -21.79
C TRP A 18 -6.12 -2.15 -20.67
N SER A 19 -5.43 -3.24 -21.00
CA SER A 19 -4.86 -4.15 -19.99
C SER A 19 -3.76 -3.48 -19.17
N VAL A 20 -2.97 -2.59 -19.79
CA VAL A 20 -1.96 -1.80 -19.08
C VAL A 20 -2.63 -0.85 -18.08
N PHE A 21 -3.66 -0.13 -18.52
CA PHE A 21 -4.42 0.78 -17.67
C PHE A 21 -5.08 0.07 -16.49
N TYR A 22 -5.82 -1.02 -16.73
CA TYR A 22 -6.49 -1.76 -15.67
C TYR A 22 -5.51 -2.32 -14.65
N TYR A 23 -4.39 -2.90 -15.12
CA TYR A 23 -3.34 -3.39 -14.23
C TYR A 23 -2.73 -2.25 -13.38
N GLY A 24 -2.37 -1.14 -14.01
CA GLY A 24 -1.77 0.01 -13.32
C GLY A 24 -2.68 0.57 -12.22
N ALA A 25 -3.99 0.61 -12.46
CA ALA A 25 -4.99 1.09 -11.50
C ALA A 25 -5.14 0.22 -10.24
N GLY A 26 -4.80 -1.08 -10.31
CA GLY A 26 -5.08 -2.04 -9.24
C GLY A 26 -4.42 -1.73 -7.90
N HIS A 27 -3.26 -1.08 -7.92
CA HIS A 27 -2.49 -0.78 -6.71
C HIS A 27 -2.88 0.56 -6.04
N MET A 28 -3.82 1.32 -6.63
CA MET A 28 -4.15 2.68 -6.20
C MET A 28 -4.57 2.76 -4.72
N LEU A 29 -5.43 1.85 -4.24
CA LEU A 29 -5.87 1.86 -2.83
C LEU A 29 -4.69 1.70 -1.86
N ASN A 30 -3.79 0.76 -2.14
CA ASN A 30 -2.58 0.54 -1.34
C ASN A 30 -1.66 1.76 -1.37
N ASP A 31 -1.54 2.43 -2.52
CA ASP A 31 -0.64 3.58 -2.68
C ASP A 31 -1.19 4.80 -1.91
N ILE A 32 -2.48 5.13 -2.08
CA ILE A 32 -3.14 6.24 -1.37
C ILE A 32 -3.04 6.03 0.16
N THR A 33 -3.37 4.82 0.63
CA THR A 33 -3.33 4.52 2.07
C THR A 33 -1.91 4.51 2.62
N SER A 34 -0.92 4.04 1.85
CA SER A 34 0.49 4.10 2.28
C SER A 34 1.02 5.53 2.36
N ALA A 35 0.64 6.40 1.42
CA ALA A 35 1.03 7.81 1.44
C ALA A 35 0.44 8.51 2.68
N CYS A 36 -0.80 8.21 3.02
CA CYS A 36 -1.45 8.75 4.21
C CYS A 36 -0.83 8.18 5.49
N TRP A 37 -0.52 6.89 5.50
CA TRP A 37 0.20 6.22 6.59
C TRP A 37 1.54 6.89 6.89
N PHE A 38 2.40 7.08 5.89
CA PHE A 38 3.72 7.67 6.12
C PHE A 38 3.67 9.17 6.44
N THR A 39 2.73 9.91 5.87
CA THR A 39 2.67 11.37 6.03
C THR A 39 1.89 11.81 7.28
N TYR A 40 0.77 11.16 7.59
CA TYR A 40 -0.21 11.67 8.56
C TYR A 40 -0.38 10.81 9.81
N LEU A 41 0.01 9.52 9.80
CA LEU A 41 -0.23 8.65 10.96
C LEU A 41 0.47 9.17 12.23
N LEU A 42 1.76 9.48 12.14
CA LEU A 42 2.51 9.94 13.31
C LEU A 42 1.98 11.28 13.83
N LEU A 43 1.61 12.20 12.92
CA LEU A 43 0.99 13.47 13.28
C LEU A 43 -0.34 13.25 14.02
N PHE A 44 -1.21 12.42 13.44
CA PHE A 44 -2.50 12.07 14.03
C PHE A 44 -2.33 11.47 15.43
N LEU A 45 -1.46 10.47 15.59
CA LEU A 45 -1.22 9.82 16.89
C LEU A 45 -0.66 10.79 17.93
N THR A 46 0.21 11.73 17.54
CA THR A 46 0.70 12.76 18.48
C THR A 46 -0.35 13.82 18.79
N ASP A 47 -1.20 14.19 17.83
CA ASP A 47 -2.27 15.20 18.01
C ASP A 47 -3.39 14.69 18.94
N ILE A 48 -3.67 13.39 18.94
CA ILE A 48 -4.63 12.75 19.88
C ILE A 48 -4.04 12.55 21.29
N GLY A 49 -2.73 12.79 21.49
CA GLY A 49 -2.10 12.81 22.80
C GLY A 49 -1.21 11.62 23.12
N LEU A 50 -0.94 10.69 22.20
CA LEU A 50 0.08 9.66 22.42
C LEU A 50 1.46 10.31 22.49
N SER A 51 2.32 9.75 23.34
CA SER A 51 3.73 10.15 23.37
C SER A 51 4.39 9.83 22.01
N PRO A 52 5.38 10.60 21.55
CA PRO A 52 6.10 10.29 20.32
C PRO A 52 6.70 8.88 20.30
N ARG A 53 7.06 8.36 21.49
CA ARG A 53 7.54 6.99 21.67
C ARG A 53 6.45 5.97 21.35
N ASP A 54 5.24 6.16 21.87
CA ASP A 54 4.14 5.22 21.68
C ASP A 54 3.60 5.29 20.24
N ALA A 55 3.53 6.47 19.65
CA ALA A 55 3.22 6.64 18.23
C ALA A 55 4.23 5.89 17.32
N ALA A 56 5.52 5.95 17.66
CA ALA A 56 6.55 5.20 16.94
C ALA A 56 6.40 3.68 17.12
N VAL A 57 5.97 3.20 18.30
CA VAL A 57 5.66 1.77 18.54
C VAL A 57 4.51 1.30 17.65
N VAL A 58 3.45 2.10 17.51
CA VAL A 58 2.33 1.80 16.61
C VAL A 58 2.82 1.67 15.17
N MET A 59 3.57 2.65 14.67
CA MET A 59 4.12 2.60 13.31
C MET A 59 5.06 1.39 13.10
N LEU A 60 5.92 1.11 14.08
CA LEU A 60 6.85 -0.03 14.06
C LEU A 60 6.10 -1.37 14.00
N SER A 61 5.01 -1.53 14.76
CA SER A 61 4.19 -2.74 14.75
C SER A 61 3.68 -3.07 13.34
N GLY A 62 3.27 -2.04 12.59
CA GLY A 62 2.88 -2.16 11.19
C GLY A 62 4.01 -2.65 10.29
N GLN A 63 5.20 -2.06 10.41
CA GLN A 63 6.37 -2.45 9.59
C GLN A 63 6.81 -3.89 9.84
N VAL A 64 6.78 -4.33 11.11
CA VAL A 64 7.08 -5.73 11.47
C VAL A 64 6.03 -6.68 10.88
N ALA A 65 4.76 -6.31 10.97
CA ALA A 65 3.67 -7.08 10.39
C ALA A 65 3.79 -7.17 8.86
N ASP A 66 4.11 -6.09 8.15
CA ASP A 66 4.34 -6.08 6.70
C ASP A 66 5.46 -7.05 6.29
N GLY A 67 6.60 -7.00 6.98
CA GLY A 67 7.74 -7.85 6.69
C GLY A 67 7.42 -9.34 6.83
N LEU A 68 6.69 -9.72 7.88
CA LEU A 68 6.24 -11.09 8.08
C LEU A 68 5.16 -11.48 7.07
N ALA A 69 4.14 -10.64 6.90
CA ALA A 69 3.00 -10.90 6.03
C ALA A 69 3.40 -11.02 4.57
N THR A 70 4.41 -10.29 4.12
CA THR A 70 4.95 -10.39 2.75
C THR A 70 5.51 -11.78 2.47
N ILE A 71 6.26 -12.37 3.41
CA ILE A 71 6.83 -13.72 3.28
C ILE A 71 5.71 -14.76 3.24
N PHE A 72 4.78 -14.68 4.20
CA PHE A 72 3.65 -15.62 4.27
C PHE A 72 2.73 -15.50 3.05
N SER A 73 2.39 -14.28 2.63
CA SER A 73 1.54 -14.05 1.46
C SER A 73 2.18 -14.61 0.20
N GLY A 74 3.49 -14.43 0.00
CA GLY A 74 4.21 -15.01 -1.14
C GLY A 74 4.11 -16.53 -1.18
N GLU A 75 4.44 -17.19 -0.06
CA GLU A 75 4.37 -18.66 0.04
C GLU A 75 2.94 -19.21 -0.16
N LEU A 76 1.93 -18.51 0.38
CA LEU A 76 0.53 -18.90 0.27
C LEU A 76 0.00 -18.68 -1.16
N ILE A 77 0.36 -17.58 -1.82
CA ILE A 77 0.01 -17.31 -3.21
C ILE A 77 0.65 -18.35 -4.12
N ASP A 78 1.90 -18.74 -3.89
CA ASP A 78 2.57 -19.78 -4.68
C ASP A 78 1.91 -21.15 -4.53
N ARG A 79 1.39 -21.48 -3.34
CA ARG A 79 0.70 -22.76 -3.08
C ARG A 79 -0.74 -22.80 -3.59
N PHE A 80 -1.50 -21.74 -3.33
CA PHE A 80 -2.94 -21.71 -3.57
C PHE A 80 -3.33 -20.98 -4.87
N GLY A 81 -2.40 -20.25 -5.48
CA GLY A 81 -2.65 -19.44 -6.68
C GLY A 81 -3.65 -18.31 -6.43
N HIS A 82 -4.35 -17.92 -7.50
CA HIS A 82 -5.47 -16.96 -7.48
C HIS A 82 -5.12 -15.53 -7.03
N PHE A 83 -4.22 -14.88 -7.77
CA PHE A 83 -3.77 -13.51 -7.49
C PHE A 83 -4.90 -12.51 -7.21
N LYS A 84 -6.01 -12.58 -7.96
CA LYS A 84 -7.13 -11.64 -7.76
C LYS A 84 -7.86 -11.87 -6.43
N VAL A 85 -8.00 -13.10 -5.97
CA VAL A 85 -8.66 -13.39 -4.69
C VAL A 85 -7.83 -12.83 -3.54
N TRP A 86 -6.52 -13.08 -3.54
CA TRP A 86 -5.59 -12.51 -2.56
C TRP A 86 -5.56 -10.98 -2.60
N HIS A 87 -5.56 -10.40 -3.81
CA HIS A 87 -5.64 -8.96 -3.97
C HIS A 87 -6.92 -8.39 -3.37
N LEU A 88 -8.08 -8.98 -3.68
CA LEU A 88 -9.37 -8.51 -3.19
C LEU A 88 -9.48 -8.64 -1.67
N ALA A 89 -9.06 -9.77 -1.12
CA ALA A 89 -9.05 -10.01 0.33
C ALA A 89 -8.15 -8.99 1.05
N GLY A 90 -6.94 -8.75 0.54
CA GLY A 90 -6.04 -7.73 1.06
C GLY A 90 -6.65 -6.32 0.97
N SER A 91 -7.29 -5.97 -0.15
CA SER A 91 -7.90 -4.65 -0.35
C SER A 91 -9.09 -4.41 0.58
N ILE A 92 -9.91 -5.42 0.84
CA ILE A 92 -11.00 -5.36 1.82
C ILE A 92 -10.43 -5.17 3.23
N LEU A 93 -9.39 -5.95 3.57
CA LEU A 93 -8.73 -5.85 4.86
C LEU A 93 -8.16 -4.45 5.08
N VAL A 94 -7.46 -3.90 4.08
CA VAL A 94 -6.94 -2.51 4.07
C VAL A 94 -8.06 -1.50 4.28
N ALA A 95 -9.17 -1.58 3.55
CA ALA A 95 -10.27 -0.63 3.66
C ALA A 95 -10.89 -0.61 5.07
N ILE A 96 -11.10 -1.79 5.67
CA ILE A 96 -11.70 -1.92 7.00
C ILE A 96 -10.71 -1.46 8.08
N SER A 97 -9.46 -1.91 8.02
CA SER A 97 -8.45 -1.58 9.02
C SER A 97 -8.08 -0.10 8.96
N PHE A 98 -7.94 0.48 7.77
CA PHE A 98 -7.55 1.88 7.61
C PHE A 98 -8.64 2.84 8.13
N SER A 99 -9.91 2.49 7.91
CA SER A 99 -11.04 3.19 8.55
C SER A 99 -10.97 3.15 10.08
N SER A 100 -10.50 2.02 10.63
CA SER A 100 -10.40 1.82 12.08
C SER A 100 -9.17 2.49 12.70
N VAL A 101 -8.07 2.66 11.94
CA VAL A 101 -6.85 3.38 12.39
C VAL A 101 -7.14 4.86 12.66
N PHE A 102 -8.05 5.48 11.90
CA PHE A 102 -8.45 6.88 12.11
C PHE A 102 -9.80 7.01 12.84
N GLY A 103 -10.55 5.91 13.01
CA GLY A 103 -11.91 5.89 13.57
C GLY A 103 -12.02 5.85 15.10
N GLY A 104 -10.94 6.19 15.81
CA GLY A 104 -10.87 6.16 17.27
C GLY A 104 -10.61 4.76 17.86
N CYS A 105 -10.36 4.69 19.17
CA CYS A 105 -10.03 3.45 19.86
C CYS A 105 -11.27 2.57 20.09
N ILE A 106 -11.58 1.67 19.14
CA ILE A 106 -12.64 0.65 19.27
C ILE A 106 -12.49 -0.19 20.57
N PRO A 107 -11.28 -0.66 20.96
CA PRO A 107 -11.10 -1.39 22.21
C PRO A 107 -11.41 -0.54 23.46
N CYS A 108 -11.12 0.76 23.44
CA CYS A 108 -11.39 1.64 24.57
C CYS A 108 -12.90 1.77 24.81
N ASN A 109 -13.70 1.87 23.74
CA ASN A 109 -15.16 1.87 23.82
C ASN A 109 -15.77 0.54 24.31
N ILE A 110 -15.10 -0.59 24.04
CA ILE A 110 -15.60 -1.92 24.45
C ILE A 110 -15.25 -2.21 25.92
N PHE A 111 -14.06 -1.82 26.37
CA PHE A 111 -13.55 -2.14 27.70
C PHE A 111 -13.67 -1.00 28.71
N GLY A 112 -14.17 0.18 28.30
CA GLY A 112 -14.45 1.32 29.18
C GLY A 112 -13.24 1.84 29.95
N SER A 113 -12.03 1.68 29.38
CA SER A 113 -10.77 2.00 30.03
C SER A 113 -9.95 2.95 29.15
N ASP A 114 -9.89 4.22 29.53
CA ASP A 114 -9.18 5.30 28.81
C ASP A 114 -7.69 5.35 29.16
N SER A 115 -7.03 4.18 29.18
CA SER A 115 -5.58 4.13 29.39
C SER A 115 -4.84 4.34 28.06
N LEU A 116 -3.91 5.29 28.04
CA LEU A 116 -2.98 5.52 26.93
C LEU A 116 -2.26 4.23 26.47
N THR A 117 -2.00 3.29 27.39
CA THR A 117 -1.41 1.99 27.05
C THR A 117 -2.37 1.12 26.27
N MET A 118 -3.65 1.12 26.64
CA MET A 118 -4.69 0.35 25.95
C MET A 118 -4.97 0.91 24.55
N GLU A 119 -4.95 2.24 24.43
CA GLU A 119 -5.06 2.95 23.17
C GLU A 119 -3.88 2.62 22.24
N THR A 120 -2.65 2.66 22.75
CA THR A 120 -1.44 2.28 22.00
C THR A 120 -1.52 0.82 21.51
N ILE A 121 -2.00 -0.10 22.35
CA ILE A 121 -2.19 -1.50 21.96
C ILE A 121 -3.26 -1.62 20.86
N GLY A 122 -4.39 -0.92 21.01
CA GLY A 122 -5.48 -0.91 20.04
C GLY A 122 -5.01 -0.42 18.67
N TYR A 123 -4.34 0.73 18.62
CA TYR A 123 -3.77 1.25 17.38
C TYR A 123 -2.70 0.34 16.79
N SER A 124 -1.85 -0.29 17.62
CA SER A 124 -0.83 -1.25 17.16
C SER A 124 -1.45 -2.49 16.50
N VAL A 125 -2.57 -2.99 17.03
CA VAL A 125 -3.28 -4.14 16.44
C VAL A 125 -3.86 -3.77 15.07
N PHE A 126 -4.57 -2.65 14.96
CA PHE A 126 -5.11 -2.21 13.66
C PHE A 126 -4.02 -1.85 12.66
N ALA A 127 -2.93 -1.23 13.12
CA ALA A 127 -1.72 -0.98 12.34
C ALA A 127 -1.14 -2.27 11.75
N ALA A 128 -1.01 -3.33 12.57
CA ALA A 128 -0.53 -4.62 12.10
C ALA A 128 -1.49 -5.25 11.08
N ILE A 129 -2.79 -5.25 11.34
CA ILE A 129 -3.81 -5.79 10.42
C ILE A 129 -3.80 -5.05 9.08
N PHE A 130 -3.70 -3.72 9.11
CA PHE A 130 -3.59 -2.89 7.91
C PHE A 130 -2.38 -3.29 7.06
N ASN A 131 -1.21 -3.43 7.68
CA ASN A 131 0.01 -3.82 6.97
C ASN A 131 -0.04 -5.25 6.45
N VAL A 132 -0.72 -6.17 7.14
CA VAL A 132 -1.00 -7.52 6.62
C VAL A 132 -1.83 -7.46 5.33
N GLY A 133 -2.91 -6.68 5.33
CA GLY A 133 -3.75 -6.49 4.14
C GLY A 133 -2.97 -5.83 2.99
N TRP A 134 -2.17 -4.81 3.32
CA TRP A 134 -1.35 -4.09 2.37
C TRP A 134 -0.31 -5.03 1.72
N ALA A 135 0.39 -5.84 2.51
CA ALA A 135 1.34 -6.84 2.03
C ALA A 135 0.67 -7.87 1.09
N ALA A 136 -0.50 -8.39 1.47
CA ALA A 136 -1.24 -9.36 0.66
C ALA A 136 -1.64 -8.78 -0.71
N THR A 137 -2.13 -7.53 -0.75
CA THR A 137 -2.44 -6.84 -2.01
C THR A 137 -1.19 -6.55 -2.84
N GLN A 138 -0.09 -6.10 -2.21
CA GLN A 138 1.14 -5.77 -2.92
C GLN A 138 1.76 -7.02 -3.58
N VAL A 139 1.95 -8.09 -2.82
CA VAL A 139 2.59 -9.31 -3.32
C VAL A 139 1.74 -9.93 -4.44
N SER A 140 0.42 -10.00 -4.26
CA SER A 140 -0.48 -10.55 -5.28
C SER A 140 -0.50 -9.73 -6.57
N HIS A 141 -0.50 -8.39 -6.47
CA HIS A 141 -0.46 -7.50 -7.63
C HIS A 141 0.87 -7.62 -8.39
N MET A 142 1.99 -7.50 -7.68
CA MET A 142 3.33 -7.50 -8.28
C MET A 142 3.69 -8.82 -8.93
N SER A 143 3.35 -9.94 -8.29
CA SER A 143 3.62 -11.27 -8.85
C SER A 143 2.82 -11.54 -10.13
N MET A 144 1.65 -10.92 -10.27
CA MET A 144 0.78 -11.09 -11.42
C MET A 144 1.38 -10.52 -12.73
N ILE A 145 2.30 -9.54 -12.66
CA ILE A 145 2.91 -8.93 -13.87
C ILE A 145 3.62 -9.96 -14.75
N ASN A 146 4.30 -10.91 -14.11
CA ASN A 146 5.06 -11.97 -14.78
C ASN A 146 4.12 -13.02 -15.41
N CYS A 147 2.89 -13.13 -14.89
CA CYS A 147 1.85 -14.00 -15.44
C CYS A 147 1.06 -13.32 -16.58
N ILE A 148 1.02 -11.99 -16.65
CA ILE A 148 0.31 -11.26 -17.71
C ILE A 148 1.07 -11.33 -19.03
N THR A 149 2.38 -11.12 -19.02
CA THR A 149 3.21 -11.08 -20.23
C THR A 149 4.63 -11.62 -19.97
N LEU A 150 5.15 -12.41 -20.92
CA LEU A 150 6.54 -12.87 -20.90
C LEU A 150 7.50 -11.85 -21.53
N ASN A 151 6.97 -10.91 -22.31
CA ASN A 151 7.76 -9.88 -22.98
C ASN A 151 8.27 -8.85 -21.95
N SER A 152 9.60 -8.71 -21.85
CA SER A 152 10.26 -7.76 -20.93
C SER A 152 9.82 -6.31 -21.16
N THR A 153 9.70 -5.87 -22.41
CA THR A 153 9.25 -4.51 -22.74
C THR A 153 7.82 -4.27 -22.25
N SER A 154 6.93 -5.25 -22.40
CA SER A 154 5.55 -5.12 -21.90
C SER A 154 5.50 -5.09 -20.37
N ARG A 155 6.35 -5.86 -19.67
CA ARG A 155 6.48 -5.78 -18.20
C ARG A 155 6.95 -4.40 -17.74
N VAL A 156 7.92 -3.80 -18.43
CA VAL A 156 8.38 -2.44 -18.14
C VAL A 156 7.24 -1.43 -18.32
N VAL A 157 6.43 -1.55 -19.38
CA VAL A 157 5.28 -0.66 -19.62
C VAL A 157 4.21 -0.81 -18.51
N LEU A 158 3.88 -2.03 -18.11
CA LEU A 158 2.96 -2.31 -17.00
C LEU A 158 3.47 -1.71 -15.67
N ALA A 159 4.76 -1.90 -15.37
CA ALA A 159 5.39 -1.36 -14.17
C ALA A 159 5.44 0.18 -14.19
N SER A 160 5.76 0.78 -15.34
CA SER A 160 5.77 2.23 -15.53
C SER A 160 4.37 2.84 -15.33
N CYS A 161 3.33 2.22 -15.90
CA CYS A 161 1.96 2.66 -15.70
C CYS A 161 1.53 2.58 -14.23
N ARG A 162 1.90 1.50 -13.53
CA ARG A 162 1.68 1.39 -12.07
C ARG A 162 2.35 2.54 -11.32
N ASN A 163 3.62 2.84 -11.62
CA ASN A 163 4.34 3.95 -10.99
C ASN A 163 3.68 5.30 -11.25
N ALA A 164 3.13 5.52 -12.46
CA ALA A 164 2.37 6.73 -12.76
C ALA A 164 1.10 6.83 -11.90
N PHE A 165 0.38 5.72 -11.71
CA PHE A 165 -0.75 5.67 -10.79
C PHE A 165 -0.36 5.88 -9.33
N THR A 166 0.83 5.42 -8.89
CA THR A 166 1.36 5.75 -7.56
C THR A 166 1.55 7.26 -7.38
N MET A 167 2.02 7.99 -8.40
CA MET A 167 2.09 9.45 -8.32
C MET A 167 0.70 10.09 -8.23
N VAL A 168 -0.25 9.61 -9.03
CA VAL A 168 -1.65 10.06 -8.98
C VAL A 168 -2.27 9.78 -7.61
N ALA A 169 -1.97 8.63 -7.00
CA ALA A 169 -2.40 8.27 -5.66
C ALA A 169 -1.95 9.31 -4.63
N ASN A 170 -0.64 9.61 -4.61
CA ASN A 170 -0.06 10.58 -3.68
C ASN A 170 -0.67 11.97 -3.86
N LEU A 171 -0.77 12.45 -5.10
CA LEU A 171 -1.36 13.77 -5.38
C LEU A 171 -2.84 13.83 -5.00
N SER A 172 -3.58 12.75 -5.25
CA SER A 172 -5.00 12.67 -4.89
C SER A 172 -5.22 12.72 -3.38
N LEU A 173 -4.33 12.11 -2.58
CA LEU A 173 -4.37 12.21 -1.13
C LEU A 173 -4.19 13.66 -0.67
N TYR A 174 -3.19 14.37 -1.20
CA TYR A 174 -2.96 15.76 -0.81
C TYR A 174 -4.10 16.68 -1.23
N ALA A 175 -4.70 16.44 -2.40
CA ALA A 175 -5.90 17.15 -2.83
C ALA A 175 -7.08 16.90 -1.87
N VAL A 176 -7.33 15.64 -1.49
CA VAL A 176 -8.38 15.28 -0.52
C VAL A 176 -8.12 15.93 0.84
N ALA A 177 -6.89 15.83 1.35
CA ALA A 177 -6.49 16.44 2.62
C ALA A 177 -6.68 17.96 2.59
N GLY A 178 -6.26 18.64 1.52
CA GLY A 178 -6.45 20.08 1.36
C GLY A 178 -7.92 20.50 1.33
N ILE A 179 -8.78 19.74 0.64
CA ILE A 179 -10.23 19.99 0.65
C ILE A 179 -10.81 19.81 2.05
N VAL A 180 -10.45 18.75 2.77
CA VAL A 180 -10.99 18.49 4.11
C VAL A 180 -10.54 19.57 5.11
N PHE A 181 -9.25 19.94 5.10
CA PHE A 181 -8.72 20.97 5.99
C PHE A 181 -9.27 22.37 5.72
N THR A 182 -9.67 22.68 4.47
CA THR A 182 -10.28 23.98 4.13
C THR A 182 -11.78 24.03 4.43
N THR A 183 -12.48 22.90 4.33
CA THR A 183 -13.93 22.82 4.53
C THR A 183 -14.33 22.60 5.99
N THR A 184 -13.48 21.95 6.77
CA THR A 184 -13.76 21.63 8.18
C THR A 184 -12.89 22.51 9.07
N SER A 185 -13.48 23.49 9.74
CA SER A 185 -12.76 24.29 10.75
C SER A 185 -12.61 23.48 12.03
N SER A 186 -11.37 23.22 12.46
CA SER A 186 -11.08 22.50 13.71
C SER A 186 -10.80 23.47 14.84
N ASN A 187 -11.69 23.53 15.84
CA ASN A 187 -11.47 24.30 17.07
C ASN A 187 -11.31 23.40 18.30
N THR A 188 -11.72 22.13 18.20
CA THR A 188 -11.66 21.13 19.28
C THR A 188 -10.95 19.84 18.85
N HIS A 189 -10.53 19.02 19.82
CA HIS A 189 -9.86 17.74 19.56
C HIS A 189 -10.73 16.77 18.73
N ASP A 190 -12.03 16.73 18.99
CA ASP A 190 -12.99 15.90 18.25
C ASP A 190 -13.11 16.32 16.77
N ASP A 191 -12.94 17.63 16.48
CA ASP A 191 -12.95 18.14 15.10
C ASP A 191 -11.72 17.66 14.32
N ILE A 192 -10.57 17.54 14.98
CA ILE A 192 -9.33 17.05 14.37
C ILE A 192 -9.47 15.57 14.02
N GLU A 193 -9.98 14.74 14.94
CA GLU A 193 -10.25 13.33 14.65
C GLU A 193 -11.22 13.19 13.46
N ASN A 194 -12.28 13.99 13.44
CA ASN A 194 -13.26 13.98 12.37
C ASN A 194 -12.64 14.40 11.01
N GLN A 195 -11.73 15.37 10.98
CA GLN A 195 -10.98 15.73 9.76
C GLN A 195 -10.20 14.53 9.21
N TYR A 196 -9.38 13.88 10.03
CA TYR A 196 -8.59 12.72 9.58
C TYR A 196 -9.47 11.53 9.17
N ARG A 197 -10.63 11.34 9.81
CA ARG A 197 -11.63 10.34 9.40
C ARG A 197 -12.20 10.62 8.03
N TRP A 198 -12.56 11.87 7.73
CA TRP A 198 -13.03 12.25 6.40
C TRP A 198 -11.96 12.06 5.33
N ILE A 199 -10.70 12.39 5.62
CA ILE A 199 -9.56 12.11 4.73
C ILE A 199 -9.49 10.61 4.45
N ALA A 200 -9.49 9.77 5.50
CA ALA A 200 -9.43 8.33 5.36
C ALA A 200 -10.60 7.76 4.53
N TYR A 201 -11.84 8.16 4.82
CA TYR A 201 -13.02 7.67 4.10
C TYR A 201 -13.04 8.06 2.62
N LEU A 202 -12.72 9.31 2.31
CA LEU A 202 -12.65 9.78 0.93
C LEU A 202 -11.52 9.08 0.16
N SER A 203 -10.34 8.93 0.78
CA SER A 203 -9.21 8.19 0.22
C SER A 203 -9.53 6.71 -0.05
N ILE A 204 -10.19 6.02 0.90
CA ILE A 204 -10.64 4.65 0.70
C ILE A 204 -11.67 4.58 -0.42
N ALA A 205 -12.65 5.49 -0.46
CA ALA A 205 -13.68 5.49 -1.50
C ALA A 205 -13.06 5.61 -2.90
N VAL A 206 -12.12 6.55 -3.08
CA VAL A 206 -11.36 6.70 -4.34
C VAL A 206 -10.59 5.41 -4.65
N GLY A 207 -9.82 4.88 -3.69
CA GLY A 207 -9.04 3.66 -3.88
C GLY A 207 -9.91 2.44 -4.24
N CYS A 208 -11.04 2.25 -3.57
CA CYS A 208 -11.99 1.16 -3.84
C CYS A 208 -12.58 1.23 -5.25
N CYS A 209 -12.86 2.44 -5.76
CA CYS A 209 -13.29 2.60 -7.15
C CYS A 209 -12.24 2.06 -8.14
N PHE A 210 -10.96 2.37 -7.93
CA PHE A 210 -9.87 1.87 -8.78
C PHE A 210 -9.64 0.37 -8.63
N VAL A 211 -9.78 -0.18 -7.42
CA VAL A 211 -9.77 -1.64 -7.19
C VAL A 211 -10.91 -2.30 -7.96
N GLY A 212 -12.10 -1.71 -7.98
CA GLY A 212 -13.23 -2.17 -8.79
C GLY A 212 -12.92 -2.18 -10.29
N ILE A 213 -12.32 -1.09 -10.81
CA ILE A 213 -11.87 -0.98 -12.21
C ILE A 213 -10.87 -2.09 -12.56
N PHE A 214 -9.90 -2.35 -11.69
CA PHE A 214 -8.94 -3.44 -11.87
C PHE A 214 -9.62 -4.82 -11.89
N HIS A 215 -10.53 -5.07 -10.96
CA HIS A 215 -11.23 -6.35 -10.89
C HIS A 215 -12.17 -6.59 -12.07
N LEU A 216 -12.81 -5.56 -12.60
CA LEU A 216 -13.68 -5.66 -13.77
C LEU A 216 -12.87 -5.75 -15.07
N GLY A 217 -11.79 -4.98 -15.19
CA GLY A 217 -11.01 -4.84 -16.42
C GLY A 217 -9.93 -5.90 -16.64
N THR A 218 -9.34 -6.43 -15.56
CA THR A 218 -8.25 -7.41 -15.66
C THR A 218 -8.78 -8.84 -15.63
N ARG A 219 -8.56 -9.60 -16.71
CA ARG A 219 -8.85 -11.04 -16.75
C ARG A 219 -7.82 -11.79 -15.91
N GLU A 220 -8.29 -12.75 -15.10
CA GLU A 220 -7.41 -13.60 -14.31
C GLU A 220 -6.56 -14.49 -15.26
N PRO A 221 -5.22 -14.50 -15.15
CA PRO A 221 -4.35 -15.31 -16.01
C PRO A 221 -4.41 -16.81 -15.64
N ARG A 222 -5.57 -17.46 -15.81
CA ARG A 222 -5.82 -18.86 -15.42
C ARG A 222 -5.02 -19.88 -16.23
N LEU A 223 -4.88 -19.70 -17.55
CA LEU A 223 -4.11 -20.63 -18.40
C LEU A 223 -2.58 -20.50 -18.19
N LYS A 224 -2.09 -19.31 -17.81
CA LYS A 224 -0.67 -19.04 -17.58
C LYS A 224 -0.21 -19.41 -16.17
N ALA A 225 -1.13 -19.55 -15.21
CA ALA A 225 -0.82 -20.02 -13.85
C ALA A 225 -0.23 -21.44 -13.86
N ASN A 226 -0.76 -22.36 -14.67
CA ASN A 226 -0.23 -23.73 -14.77
C ASN A 226 1.15 -23.77 -15.47
N ALA A 227 1.44 -22.85 -16.39
CA ALA A 227 2.77 -22.74 -17.01
C ALA A 227 3.79 -22.00 -16.12
N CYS A 228 3.34 -21.00 -15.35
CA CYS A 228 4.15 -20.21 -14.43
C CYS A 228 4.49 -20.97 -13.14
N VAL A 229 3.55 -21.78 -12.64
CA VAL A 229 3.71 -22.61 -11.42
C VAL A 229 4.20 -24.02 -11.76
N GLY A 230 3.80 -24.57 -12.92
CA GLY A 230 4.00 -25.99 -13.25
C GLY A 230 5.29 -26.36 -13.99
N ASN A 231 6.10 -25.40 -14.47
CA ASN A 231 7.28 -25.73 -15.29
C ASN A 231 8.60 -25.03 -14.91
N GLN A 232 8.60 -24.16 -13.88
CA GLN A 232 9.83 -23.66 -13.28
C GLN A 232 10.09 -24.45 -12.00
N ALA A 233 11.16 -25.26 -11.99
CA ALA A 233 11.61 -25.95 -10.79
C ALA A 233 11.71 -24.94 -9.64
N ARG A 234 10.93 -25.17 -8.59
CA ARG A 234 10.85 -24.26 -7.44
C ARG A 234 12.24 -24.08 -6.87
N ILE A 235 12.80 -22.88 -7.01
CA ILE A 235 14.14 -22.58 -6.51
C ILE A 235 14.07 -22.67 -4.98
N SER A 236 14.90 -23.53 -4.40
CA SER A 236 14.97 -23.67 -2.95
C SER A 236 15.44 -22.36 -2.31
N TRP A 237 14.87 -22.02 -1.15
CA TRP A 237 15.15 -20.75 -0.45
C TRP A 237 16.64 -20.56 -0.14
N ASP A 238 17.35 -21.65 0.16
CA ASP A 238 18.79 -21.63 0.45
C ASP A 238 19.64 -21.12 -0.72
N TYR A 239 19.14 -21.21 -1.95
CA TYR A 239 19.83 -20.71 -3.13
C TYR A 239 20.04 -19.19 -3.06
N TRP A 240 19.01 -18.44 -2.61
CA TRP A 240 19.07 -16.99 -2.55
C TRP A 240 20.08 -16.50 -1.51
N PHE A 241 20.17 -17.19 -0.36
CA PHE A 241 21.13 -16.87 0.69
C PHE A 241 22.60 -17.09 0.27
N LYS A 242 22.85 -17.86 -0.81
CA LYS A 242 24.20 -18.10 -1.35
C LYS A 242 24.63 -17.06 -2.40
N LYS A 243 23.72 -16.21 -2.88
CA LYS A 243 24.01 -15.25 -3.96
C LYS A 243 24.43 -13.90 -3.41
N VAL A 244 25.67 -13.48 -3.71
CA VAL A 244 26.18 -12.14 -3.33
C VAL A 244 25.30 -11.01 -3.89
N LEU A 245 24.82 -11.15 -5.13
CA LEU A 245 23.95 -10.16 -5.78
C LEU A 245 22.65 -9.91 -4.99
N TYR A 246 22.12 -10.93 -4.31
CA TYR A 246 20.92 -10.80 -3.48
C TYR A 246 21.15 -9.79 -2.36
N TYR A 247 22.29 -9.89 -1.66
CA TYR A 247 22.65 -8.95 -0.59
C TYR A 247 22.95 -7.55 -1.10
N GLN A 248 23.58 -7.42 -2.28
CA GLN A 248 23.83 -6.10 -2.89
C GLN A 248 22.52 -5.37 -3.22
N VAL A 249 21.57 -6.05 -3.85
CA VAL A 249 20.26 -5.47 -4.18
C VAL A 249 19.46 -5.19 -2.91
N ALA A 250 19.49 -6.09 -1.93
CA ALA A 250 18.81 -5.88 -0.65
C ALA A 250 19.36 -4.66 0.09
N LEU A 251 20.67 -4.46 0.13
CA LEU A 251 21.29 -3.29 0.76
C LEU A 251 20.85 -1.99 0.09
N VAL A 252 20.94 -1.91 -1.25
CA VAL A 252 20.51 -0.73 -2.00
C VAL A 252 19.03 -0.46 -1.78
N TYR A 253 18.19 -1.49 -1.79
CA TYR A 253 16.77 -1.38 -1.53
C TYR A 253 16.48 -0.85 -0.12
N VAL A 254 17.10 -1.41 0.92
CA VAL A 254 16.92 -0.98 2.31
C VAL A 254 17.34 0.46 2.51
N LEU A 255 18.50 0.86 1.98
CA LEU A 255 18.98 2.24 2.07
C LEU A 255 18.04 3.21 1.34
N THR A 256 17.57 2.83 0.15
CA THR A 256 16.63 3.65 -0.63
C THR A 256 15.30 3.82 0.11
N ARG A 257 14.74 2.72 0.61
CA ARG A 257 13.51 2.74 1.41
C ARG A 257 13.67 3.56 2.70
N LEU A 258 14.81 3.45 3.37
CA LEU A 258 15.09 4.22 4.57
C LEU A 258 15.07 5.72 4.28
N VAL A 259 15.79 6.17 3.24
CA VAL A 259 15.81 7.58 2.84
C VAL A 259 14.40 8.07 2.50
N VAL A 260 13.66 7.35 1.64
CA VAL A 260 12.31 7.76 1.23
C VAL A 260 11.35 7.82 2.43
N ASN A 261 11.32 6.79 3.26
CA ASN A 261 10.40 6.72 4.39
C ASN A 261 10.71 7.80 5.45
N VAL A 262 11.99 8.04 5.74
CA VAL A 262 12.42 9.10 6.67
C VAL A 262 12.05 10.47 6.09
N SER A 263 12.34 10.72 4.81
CA SER A 263 11.95 11.98 4.16
C SER A 263 10.44 12.20 4.21
N GLN A 264 9.62 11.20 3.86
CA GLN A 264 8.16 11.35 3.88
C GLN A 264 7.59 11.54 5.29
N ALA A 265 8.09 10.79 6.28
CA ALA A 265 7.60 10.89 7.65
C ALA A 265 8.02 12.19 8.35
N TYR A 266 9.26 12.66 8.15
CA TYR A 266 9.80 13.80 8.89
C TYR A 266 9.66 15.15 8.19
N LEU A 267 9.47 15.18 6.86
CA LEU A 267 9.17 16.44 6.16
C LEU A 267 7.97 17.14 6.79
N ALA A 268 6.99 16.34 7.21
CA ALA A 268 5.83 16.78 7.93
C ALA A 268 6.14 17.51 9.23
N PHE A 269 6.90 16.86 10.09
CA PHE A 269 7.31 17.42 11.37
C PHE A 269 8.18 18.68 11.20
N TYR A 270 9.08 18.68 10.21
CA TYR A 270 9.94 19.83 9.93
C TYR A 270 9.14 21.08 9.53
N VAL A 271 8.17 20.93 8.63
CA VAL A 271 7.32 22.04 8.16
C VAL A 271 6.45 22.61 9.28
N ILE A 272 5.95 21.75 10.15
CA ILE A 272 5.01 22.13 11.21
C ILE A 272 5.76 22.70 12.42
N ASN A 273 6.76 22.00 12.93
CA ASN A 273 7.41 22.33 14.19
C ASN A 273 8.53 23.35 14.04
N ASP A 274 9.37 23.20 13.01
CA ASP A 274 10.55 24.07 12.84
C ASP A 274 10.20 25.33 12.04
N LEU A 275 9.43 25.19 10.95
CA LEU A 275 9.03 26.33 10.12
C LEU A 275 7.79 27.08 10.64
N ARG A 276 7.11 26.56 11.68
CA ARG A 276 5.94 27.17 12.34
C ARG A 276 4.86 27.67 11.36
N MET A 277 4.68 26.97 10.24
CA MET A 277 3.71 27.40 9.24
C MET A 277 2.26 27.19 9.72
N ILE A 278 1.36 28.08 9.29
CA ILE A 278 -0.07 28.06 9.64
C ILE A 278 -0.70 26.72 9.22
N GLN A 279 -1.72 26.23 9.92
CA GLN A 279 -2.40 24.95 9.66
C GLN A 279 -2.78 24.74 8.17
N SER A 280 -3.09 25.81 7.44
CA SER A 280 -3.39 25.79 5.98
C SER A 280 -2.19 25.44 5.10
N ALA A 281 -0.95 25.70 5.56
CA ALA A 281 0.27 25.31 4.87
C ALA A 281 0.62 23.82 5.02
N LYS A 282 0.02 23.12 6.00
CA LYS A 282 0.15 21.66 6.16
C LYS A 282 -0.39 20.87 4.97
N ALA A 283 -1.24 21.46 4.13
CA ALA A 283 -1.69 20.84 2.89
C ALA A 283 -0.84 21.29 1.69
N LEU A 284 -0.45 22.57 1.65
CA LEU A 284 0.17 23.21 0.49
C LEU A 284 1.63 22.80 0.25
N VAL A 285 2.40 22.64 1.32
CA VAL A 285 3.83 22.27 1.21
C VAL A 285 3.99 20.85 0.66
N TYR A 286 3.02 19.96 0.89
CA TYR A 286 3.09 18.59 0.40
C TYR A 286 2.63 18.42 -1.04
N SER A 287 1.76 19.31 -1.54
CA SER A 287 1.38 19.35 -2.95
C SER A 287 2.42 20.00 -3.87
N GLU A 288 3.31 20.84 -3.32
CA GLU A 288 4.35 21.52 -4.12
C GLU A 288 5.71 20.79 -4.12
N ILE A 289 5.96 19.89 -3.16
CA ILE A 289 7.24 19.16 -3.04
C ILE A 289 7.24 17.82 -3.81
N PHE A 290 6.06 17.28 -4.17
CA PHE A 290 5.91 15.98 -4.87
C PHE A 290 4.94 16.06 -6.04
#